data_AF-A0A8J3UFI8-F1
#
_entry.id   AF-A0A8J3UFI8-F1
#
_cell.length_a   1.000
_cell.length_b   1.000
_cell.length_c   1.000
_cell.angle_alpha   90.00
_cell.angle_beta   90.00
_cell.angle_gamma   90.00
#
_symmetry.space_group_name_H-M   'P 1'
#
loop_
_entity.id
_entity.type
_entity.pdbx_description
1 polymer ?
#
loop_
_entity_poly.entity_id
_entity_poly.type
_entity_poly.pdbx_seq_one_letter_code
_entity_poly.pdbx_strand_id
1 'polypeptide(L)'
;MDRVRIDSPISATLVSWGNAWLAGHVGLDEAADRVERAAGPQVVADDAGETTLRAFLVDQRIEGLGSFRLALPIPGDPLGLTGPPAFNGSAIDAGQAVVAVYPGRCLGLVPAEDRRGSSYSGIRWTACEASAAVPSLPSLAEAEQALSAAMRSATEALLGVDGPAQGFPALDTVDDALAPGYPGRAHRVGALSARLALALRLADERGLTSGQLATRGDALRELDRAVRRARVAAHHAIVESGQPQT
;
A
#
# COMPACT_ATOMS: atom_id res chain seq x y z
N MET A 1 -22.38 4.25 11.65
CA MET A 1 -21.39 5.32 11.79
C MET A 1 -20.09 4.75 11.25
N ASP A 2 -19.98 4.78 9.93
CA ASP A 2 -18.90 4.13 9.18
C ASP A 2 -17.58 4.82 9.50
N ARG A 3 -16.71 4.11 10.22
CA ARG A 3 -15.32 4.49 10.33
C ARG A 3 -14.73 4.33 8.94
N VAL A 4 -14.52 5.45 8.24
CA VAL A 4 -13.71 5.44 7.03
C VAL A 4 -12.34 4.87 7.39
N ARG A 5 -12.02 3.76 6.71
CA ARG A 5 -10.90 2.88 6.97
C ARG A 5 -9.60 3.57 6.53
N ILE A 6 -8.88 4.27 7.43
CA ILE A 6 -7.41 4.45 7.26
C ILE A 6 -6.71 3.08 7.19
N ASP A 7 -7.38 2.07 7.76
CA ASP A 7 -7.17 0.64 7.63
C ASP A 7 -7.24 0.08 6.20
N SER A 8 -7.64 0.90 5.21
CA SER A 8 -7.54 0.60 3.78
C SER A 8 -6.31 1.31 3.21
N PRO A 9 -5.40 0.62 2.53
CA PRO A 9 -4.18 1.22 2.01
C PRO A 9 -4.50 2.03 0.75
N ILE A 10 -5.10 3.21 0.93
CA ILE A 10 -5.48 4.13 -0.13
C ILE A 10 -4.29 4.51 -1.03
N SER A 11 -3.08 4.49 -0.48
CA SER A 11 -1.82 4.63 -1.23
C SER A 11 -1.66 3.56 -2.31
N ALA A 12 -2.05 2.32 -2.02
CA ALA A 12 -2.00 1.22 -2.98
C ALA A 12 -2.97 1.47 -4.14
N THR A 13 -4.19 1.94 -3.85
CA THR A 13 -5.19 2.31 -4.86
C THR A 13 -4.69 3.45 -5.74
N LEU A 14 -4.17 4.53 -5.13
CA LEU A 14 -3.64 5.68 -5.87
C LEU A 14 -2.46 5.27 -6.78
N VAL A 15 -1.52 4.47 -6.29
CA VAL A 15 -0.39 3.98 -7.10
C VAL A 15 -0.89 3.09 -8.24
N SER A 16 -1.79 2.16 -7.96
CA SER A 16 -2.34 1.23 -8.94
C SER A 16 -3.00 1.97 -10.11
N TRP A 17 -3.98 2.82 -9.79
CA TRP A 17 -4.80 3.51 -10.78
C TRP A 17 -4.09 4.72 -11.39
N GLY A 18 -3.25 5.40 -10.61
CA GLY A 18 -2.39 6.47 -11.10
C GLY A 18 -1.41 5.96 -12.16
N ASN A 19 -0.73 4.83 -11.92
CA ASN A 19 0.18 4.26 -12.93
C ASN A 19 -0.56 3.75 -14.18
N ALA A 20 -1.74 3.15 -14.03
CA ALA A 20 -2.55 2.75 -15.18
C ALA A 20 -2.95 3.95 -16.05
N TRP A 21 -3.28 5.09 -15.42
CA TRP A 21 -3.54 6.34 -16.12
C TRP A 21 -2.27 6.89 -16.81
N LEU A 22 -1.14 6.93 -16.10
CA LEU A 22 0.12 7.41 -16.67
C LEU A 22 0.59 6.57 -17.87
N ALA A 23 0.29 5.27 -17.87
CA ALA A 23 0.54 4.32 -18.96
C ALA A 23 -0.56 4.31 -20.05
N GLY A 24 -1.64 5.08 -19.88
CA GLY A 24 -2.72 5.21 -20.88
C GLY A 24 -3.73 4.06 -20.92
N HIS A 25 -3.78 3.21 -19.89
CA HIS A 25 -4.76 2.12 -19.81
C HIS A 25 -6.14 2.56 -19.31
N VAL A 26 -6.22 3.68 -18.58
CA VAL A 26 -7.46 4.26 -18.06
C VAL A 26 -7.42 5.79 -18.18
N GLY A 27 -8.59 6.43 -18.17
CA GLY A 27 -8.70 7.88 -18.11
C GLY A 27 -8.42 8.46 -16.72
N LEU A 28 -8.14 9.77 -16.64
CA LEU A 28 -7.94 10.46 -15.36
C LEU A 28 -9.18 10.37 -14.46
N ASP A 29 -10.37 10.60 -15.03
CA ASP A 29 -11.63 10.57 -14.27
C ASP A 29 -11.87 9.18 -13.66
N GLU A 30 -11.65 8.12 -14.45
CA GLU A 30 -11.80 6.74 -13.98
C GLU A 30 -10.82 6.42 -12.84
N ALA A 31 -9.55 6.83 -12.97
CA ALA A 31 -8.55 6.65 -11.92
C ALA A 31 -8.92 7.39 -10.63
N ALA A 32 -9.34 8.66 -10.73
CA ALA A 32 -9.73 9.47 -9.59
C ALA A 32 -11.01 8.95 -8.92
N ASP A 33 -12.03 8.59 -9.71
CA ASP A 33 -13.28 7.99 -9.21
C ASP A 33 -13.01 6.71 -8.42
N ARG A 34 -12.01 5.93 -8.83
CA ARG A 34 -11.65 4.70 -8.12
C ARG A 34 -10.95 4.93 -6.80
N VAL A 35 -10.12 5.96 -6.69
CA VAL A 35 -9.53 6.39 -5.41
C VAL A 35 -10.64 6.93 -4.50
N GLU A 36 -11.55 7.76 -5.02
CA GLU A 36 -12.67 8.31 -4.24
C GLU A 36 -13.64 7.24 -3.76
N ARG A 37 -13.95 6.25 -4.59
CA ARG A 37 -14.79 5.10 -4.18
C ARG A 37 -14.15 4.30 -3.05
N ALA A 38 -12.82 4.27 -2.96
CA ALA A 38 -12.11 3.50 -1.95
C ALA A 38 -12.07 4.17 -0.58
N ALA A 39 -12.02 5.51 -0.51
CA ALA A 39 -11.84 6.22 0.76
C ALA A 39 -12.54 7.59 0.87
N GLY A 40 -13.55 7.85 0.03
CA GLY A 40 -14.28 9.12 0.01
C GLY A 40 -13.53 10.24 -0.73
N PRO A 41 -13.97 11.50 -0.61
CA PRO A 41 -13.35 12.64 -1.29
C PRO A 41 -11.86 12.76 -0.98
N GLN A 42 -11.08 13.18 -1.98
CA GLN A 42 -9.62 13.24 -1.90
C GLN A 42 -9.12 14.67 -2.12
N VAL A 43 -8.40 15.21 -1.14
CA VAL A 43 -7.77 16.53 -1.22
C VAL A 43 -6.26 16.41 -1.04
N VAL A 44 -5.49 17.21 -1.77
CA VAL A 44 -4.03 17.28 -1.65
C VAL A 44 -3.67 18.65 -1.11
N ALA A 45 -2.84 18.67 -0.08
CA ALA A 45 -2.31 19.86 0.55
C ALA A 45 -0.81 19.95 0.28
N ASP A 46 -0.40 21.07 -0.30
CA ASP A 46 0.98 21.45 -0.55
C ASP A 46 1.24 22.89 -0.08
N ASP A 47 2.41 23.45 -0.43
CA ASP A 47 2.78 24.81 -0.06
C ASP A 47 1.92 25.90 -0.75
N ALA A 48 1.26 25.57 -1.87
CA ALA A 48 0.40 26.49 -2.62
C ALA A 48 -1.05 26.49 -2.09
N GLY A 49 -1.46 25.41 -1.41
CA GLY A 49 -2.74 25.33 -0.72
C GLY A 49 -3.37 23.94 -0.80
N GLU A 50 -4.69 23.91 -0.71
CA GLU A 50 -5.47 22.68 -0.86
C GLU A 50 -6.14 22.62 -2.22
N THR A 51 -5.98 21.48 -2.91
CA THR A 51 -6.62 21.21 -4.19
C THR A 51 -7.26 19.83 -4.19
N THR A 52 -8.11 19.56 -5.17
CA THR A 52 -8.67 18.22 -5.36
C THR A 52 -7.60 17.28 -5.93
N LEU A 53 -7.70 15.97 -5.64
CA LEU A 53 -6.78 14.99 -6.23
C LEU A 53 -6.75 15.05 -7.76
N ARG A 54 -7.90 15.27 -8.42
CA ARG A 54 -7.97 15.41 -9.88
C ARG A 54 -7.13 16.59 -10.39
N ALA A 55 -7.34 17.77 -9.82
CA ALA A 55 -6.61 18.97 -10.20
C ALA A 55 -5.10 18.80 -9.95
N PHE A 56 -4.72 18.28 -8.78
CA PHE A 56 -3.34 17.94 -8.47
C PHE A 56 -2.72 17.03 -9.54
N LEU A 57 -3.38 15.93 -9.92
CA LEU A 57 -2.85 14.99 -10.91
C LEU A 57 -2.67 15.66 -12.29
N VAL A 58 -3.59 16.53 -12.72
CA VAL A 58 -3.42 17.30 -13.97
C VAL A 58 -2.16 18.15 -13.94
N ASP A 59 -1.97 18.92 -12.87
CA ASP A 59 -0.80 19.79 -12.71
C ASP A 59 0.49 18.96 -12.68
N GLN A 60 0.50 17.85 -11.94
CA GLN A 60 1.66 16.96 -11.88
C GLN A 60 1.99 16.31 -13.23
N ARG A 61 0.99 16.01 -14.07
CA ARG A 61 1.25 15.50 -15.43
C ARG A 61 1.94 16.54 -16.30
N ILE A 62 1.56 17.81 -16.19
CA ILE A 62 2.21 18.93 -16.89
C ILE A 62 3.66 19.10 -16.41
N GLU A 63 3.90 18.93 -15.11
CA GLU A 63 5.23 18.96 -14.49
C GLU A 63 6.12 17.74 -14.81
N GLY A 64 5.63 16.78 -15.59
CA GLY A 64 6.40 15.63 -16.05
C GLY A 64 6.39 14.43 -15.10
N LEU A 65 5.32 14.24 -14.33
CA LEU A 65 5.09 13.03 -13.53
C LEU A 65 5.18 11.77 -14.40
N GLY A 66 6.15 10.91 -14.06
CA GLY A 66 6.43 9.69 -14.81
C GLY A 66 5.80 8.43 -14.22
N SER A 67 5.83 8.29 -12.89
CA SER A 67 5.24 7.13 -12.20
C SER A 67 4.96 7.42 -10.72
N PHE A 68 4.16 6.56 -10.11
CA PHE A 68 3.96 6.47 -8.67
C PHE A 68 4.62 5.21 -8.13
N ARG A 69 5.25 5.32 -6.97
CA ARG A 69 5.79 4.20 -6.20
C ARG A 69 5.04 4.08 -4.88
N LEU A 70 4.64 2.85 -4.55
CA LEU A 70 4.03 2.54 -3.27
C LEU A 70 5.12 2.36 -2.19
N ALA A 71 4.91 2.99 -1.03
CA ALA A 71 5.62 2.70 0.21
C ALA A 71 4.62 2.26 1.28
N LEU A 72 4.96 1.19 2.01
CA LEU A 72 4.16 0.67 3.12
C LEU A 72 5.08 0.50 4.34
N PRO A 73 5.60 1.58 4.93
CA PRO A 73 6.60 1.50 6.00
C PRO A 73 5.98 1.09 7.35
N ILE A 74 6.81 0.52 8.21
CA ILE A 74 6.52 0.34 9.65
C ILE A 74 7.77 0.73 10.46
N PRO A 75 7.65 0.97 11.78
CA PRO A 75 8.81 1.13 12.65
C PRO A 75 9.79 -0.06 12.50
N GLY A 76 11.04 0.24 12.13
CA GLY A 76 12.11 -0.76 11.93
C GLY A 76 12.18 -1.40 10.54
N ASP A 77 11.22 -1.16 9.64
CA ASP A 77 11.23 -1.65 8.26
C ASP A 77 10.61 -0.59 7.31
N PRO A 78 11.37 0.47 6.93
CA PRO A 78 10.89 1.60 6.12
C PRO A 78 10.78 1.25 4.62
N LEU A 79 10.04 0.19 4.31
CA LEU A 79 9.90 -0.36 2.96
C LEU A 79 9.37 0.67 1.97
N GLY A 80 10.16 0.93 0.92
CA GLY A 80 9.82 1.86 -0.16
C GLY A 80 10.20 3.32 0.11
N LEU A 81 10.79 3.62 1.27
CA LEU A 81 11.23 4.97 1.64
C LEU A 81 12.75 5.13 1.47
N THR A 82 13.18 6.32 1.04
CA THR A 82 14.60 6.67 0.87
C THR A 82 14.97 8.03 1.50
N GLY A 83 14.07 8.61 2.30
CA GLY A 83 14.23 9.93 2.91
C GLY A 83 13.46 11.04 2.16
N PRO A 84 13.54 12.30 2.64
CA PRO A 84 14.24 12.75 3.83
C PRO A 84 13.60 12.28 5.15
N PRO A 85 14.26 12.44 6.33
CA PRO A 85 13.74 11.96 7.61
C PRO A 85 12.34 12.47 7.98
N ALA A 86 12.02 13.71 7.60
CA ALA A 86 10.68 14.28 7.83
C ALA A 86 9.59 13.49 7.09
N PHE A 87 9.78 13.26 5.78
CA PHE A 87 8.87 12.43 4.99
C PHE A 87 8.79 10.99 5.52
N ASN A 88 9.93 10.39 5.88
CA ASN A 88 9.95 9.04 6.42
C ASN A 88 9.16 8.93 7.73
N GLY A 89 9.32 9.89 8.64
CA GLY A 89 8.59 9.93 9.91
C GLY A 89 7.08 9.98 9.66
N SER A 90 6.61 10.93 8.86
CA SER A 90 5.18 11.06 8.53
C SER A 90 4.63 9.82 7.82
N ALA A 91 5.40 9.22 6.90
CA ALA A 91 5.00 8.00 6.21
C ALA A 91 4.92 6.78 7.14
N ILE A 92 5.85 6.65 8.10
CA ILE A 92 5.83 5.61 9.13
C ILE A 92 4.62 5.79 10.05
N ASP A 93 4.34 7.02 10.48
CA ASP A 93 3.19 7.33 11.34
C ASP A 93 1.87 7.00 10.65
N ALA A 94 1.76 7.27 9.35
CA ALA A 94 0.60 6.92 8.53
C ALA A 94 0.55 5.43 8.14
N GLY A 95 1.68 4.71 8.24
CA GLY A 95 1.84 3.31 7.79
C GLY A 95 1.83 3.11 6.26
N GLN A 96 1.73 4.19 5.49
CA GLN A 96 1.66 4.16 4.04
C GLN A 96 2.05 5.53 3.45
N ALA A 97 2.60 5.51 2.24
CA ALA A 97 2.84 6.71 1.45
C ALA A 97 2.89 6.38 -0.04
N VAL A 98 2.73 7.42 -0.86
CA VAL A 98 2.96 7.38 -2.30
C VAL A 98 4.15 8.26 -2.63
N VAL A 99 5.04 7.81 -3.51
CA VAL A 99 6.15 8.61 -4.02
C VAL A 99 5.93 8.85 -5.51
N ALA A 100 5.57 10.08 -5.87
CA ALA A 100 5.48 10.56 -7.23
C ALA A 100 6.90 10.82 -7.78
N VAL A 101 7.22 10.22 -8.93
CA VAL A 101 8.56 10.22 -9.51
C VAL A 101 8.59 11.10 -10.77
N TYR A 102 9.56 12.02 -10.80
CA TYR A 102 9.84 12.95 -11.89
C TYR A 102 11.29 12.76 -12.35
N PRO A 103 11.68 13.33 -13.51
CA PRO A 103 13.08 13.44 -13.89
C PRO A 103 13.87 14.25 -12.82
N GLY A 104 14.73 13.57 -12.06
CA GLY A 104 15.66 14.21 -11.11
C GLY A 104 15.10 14.60 -9.74
N ARG A 105 13.80 14.42 -9.47
CA ARG A 105 13.19 14.68 -8.16
C ARG A 105 12.04 13.70 -7.84
N CYS A 106 11.66 13.64 -6.57
CA CYS A 106 10.48 12.90 -6.13
C CYS A 106 9.65 13.77 -5.17
N LEU A 107 8.33 13.54 -5.20
CA LEU A 107 7.38 14.15 -4.28
C LEU A 107 6.69 13.03 -3.49
N GLY A 108 6.70 13.12 -2.17
CA GLY A 108 6.01 12.21 -1.27
C GLY A 108 4.59 12.69 -1.00
N LEU A 109 3.63 11.76 -0.93
CA LEU A 109 2.25 12.01 -0.55
C LEU A 109 1.91 11.09 0.64
N VAL A 110 1.59 11.69 1.78
CA VAL A 110 1.21 10.96 3.00
C VAL A 110 -0.28 11.15 3.25
N PRO A 111 -1.09 10.07 3.29
CA PRO A 111 -2.51 10.19 3.55
C PRO A 111 -2.80 10.35 5.04
N ALA A 112 -3.75 11.22 5.35
CA ALA A 112 -4.38 11.35 6.66
C ALA A 112 -5.89 11.43 6.48
N GLU A 113 -6.65 11.02 7.49
CA GLU A 113 -8.11 11.15 7.46
C GLU A 113 -8.51 12.63 7.52
N ASP A 114 -9.38 13.05 6.59
CA ASP A 114 -9.96 14.38 6.58
C ASP A 114 -11.39 14.30 7.14
N ARG A 115 -11.58 14.85 8.35
CA ARG A 115 -12.87 14.92 9.05
C ARG A 115 -13.35 16.37 9.09
N ARG A 116 -14.18 16.75 8.12
CA ARG A 116 -14.82 18.08 8.06
C ARG A 116 -16.25 18.00 8.61
N GLY A 117 -16.39 18.08 9.93
CA GLY A 117 -17.68 17.92 10.60
C GLY A 117 -18.11 16.45 10.72
N SER A 118 -19.38 16.21 11.06
CA SER A 118 -19.87 14.87 11.46
C SER A 118 -20.24 13.93 10.30
N SER A 119 -20.43 14.46 9.08
CA SER A 119 -20.87 13.70 7.91
C SER A 119 -19.84 13.59 6.80
N TYR A 120 -18.73 14.33 6.90
CA TYR A 120 -17.64 14.25 5.94
C TYR A 120 -16.54 13.32 6.44
N SER A 121 -16.13 12.42 5.57
CA SER A 121 -15.00 11.53 5.77
C SER A 121 -14.32 11.30 4.44
N GLY A 122 -13.11 11.84 4.31
CA GLY A 122 -12.28 11.73 3.11
C GLY A 122 -10.82 11.53 3.49
N ILE A 123 -9.93 11.71 2.52
CA ILE A 123 -8.48 11.64 2.74
C ILE A 123 -7.85 12.96 2.33
N ARG A 124 -7.01 13.49 3.23
CA ARG A 124 -6.08 14.58 2.95
C ARG A 124 -4.69 13.99 2.71
N TRP A 125 -4.14 14.23 1.54
CA TRP A 125 -2.75 13.95 1.21
C TRP A 125 -1.90 15.16 1.58
N THR A 126 -0.83 14.95 2.33
CA THR A 126 0.19 15.98 2.55
C THR A 126 1.34 15.74 1.59
N ALA A 127 1.60 16.71 0.72
CA ALA A 127 2.73 16.69 -0.19
C ALA A 127 4.01 17.14 0.51
N CYS A 128 5.05 16.33 0.41
CA CYS A 128 6.35 16.56 1.04
C CYS A 128 7.47 16.30 0.03
N GLU A 129 8.62 16.94 0.18
CA GLU A 129 9.81 16.53 -0.59
C GLU A 129 10.17 15.07 -0.29
N ALA A 130 10.52 14.32 -1.34
CA ALA A 130 11.01 12.95 -1.23
C ALA A 130 12.34 12.78 -1.95
N SER A 131 13.19 11.90 -1.42
CA SER A 131 14.48 11.58 -2.03
C SER A 131 14.29 10.96 -3.42
N ALA A 132 15.08 11.42 -4.38
CA ALA A 132 15.12 10.84 -5.72
C ALA A 132 15.77 9.45 -5.76
N ALA A 133 16.41 9.02 -4.67
CA ALA A 133 17.04 7.70 -4.59
C ALA A 133 16.01 6.58 -4.78
N VAL A 134 16.41 5.55 -5.53
CA VAL A 134 15.57 4.38 -5.80
C VAL A 134 15.63 3.43 -4.59
N PRO A 135 14.50 3.05 -3.97
CA PRO A 135 14.50 2.09 -2.88
C PRO A 135 14.91 0.71 -3.39
N SER A 136 15.65 -0.04 -2.57
CA SER A 136 15.97 -1.45 -2.83
C SER A 136 14.73 -2.29 -2.55
N LEU A 137 13.97 -2.62 -3.59
CA LEU A 137 12.77 -3.45 -3.52
C LEU A 137 13.02 -4.82 -4.16
N PRO A 138 12.43 -5.91 -3.64
CA PRO A 138 12.49 -7.20 -4.31
C PRO A 138 11.71 -7.13 -5.62
N SER A 139 12.16 -7.89 -6.62
CA SER A 139 11.38 -8.14 -7.83
C SER A 139 10.07 -8.87 -7.49
N LEU A 140 9.10 -8.83 -8.39
CA LEU A 140 7.84 -9.55 -8.22
C LEU A 140 8.05 -11.06 -7.98
N ALA A 141 9.01 -11.68 -8.66
CA ALA A 141 9.31 -13.10 -8.51
C ALA A 141 9.91 -13.43 -7.14
N GLU A 142 10.88 -12.65 -6.69
CA GLU A 142 11.49 -12.80 -5.36
C GLU A 142 10.46 -12.60 -4.24
N ALA A 143 9.59 -11.59 -4.40
CA ALA A 143 8.55 -11.31 -3.42
C ALA A 143 7.49 -12.42 -3.35
N GLU A 144 7.10 -13.01 -4.49
CA GLU A 144 6.18 -14.16 -4.55
C GLU A 144 6.80 -15.41 -3.91
N GLN A 145 8.09 -15.67 -4.16
CA GLN A 145 8.81 -16.78 -3.53
C GLN A 145 8.93 -16.59 -2.02
N ALA A 146 9.30 -15.39 -1.56
CA ALA A 146 9.39 -15.06 -0.14
C ALA A 146 8.03 -15.16 0.57
N LEU A 147 6.95 -14.70 -0.07
CA LEU A 147 5.59 -14.85 0.45
C LEU A 147 5.20 -16.32 0.59
N SER A 148 5.50 -17.15 -0.42
CA SER A 148 5.22 -18.59 -0.38
C SER A 148 5.98 -19.31 0.73
N ALA A 149 7.25 -18.94 0.95
CA ALA A 149 8.06 -19.47 2.04
C ALA A 149 7.53 -19.04 3.41
N ALA A 150 7.19 -17.76 3.59
CA ALA A 150 6.65 -17.23 4.84
C ALA A 150 5.28 -17.83 5.18
N MET A 151 4.40 -18.05 4.20
CA MET A 151 3.12 -18.73 4.40
C MET A 151 3.31 -20.17 4.90
N ARG A 152 4.27 -20.91 4.32
CA ARG A 152 4.59 -22.28 4.76
C ARG A 152 5.13 -22.28 6.19
N SER A 153 6.13 -21.45 6.48
CA SER A 153 6.73 -21.30 7.81
C SER A 153 5.68 -20.93 8.86
N ALA A 154 4.83 -19.94 8.56
CA ALA A 154 3.77 -19.53 9.47
C ALA A 154 2.74 -20.63 9.68
N THR A 155 2.36 -21.37 8.64
CA THR A 155 1.43 -22.50 8.79
C THR A 155 2.01 -23.60 9.67
N GLU A 156 3.28 -23.97 9.49
CA GLU A 156 3.97 -24.96 10.31
C GLU A 156 4.07 -24.51 11.78
N ALA A 157 4.44 -23.25 12.02
CA ALA A 157 4.51 -22.68 13.36
C ALA A 157 3.13 -22.62 14.05
N LEU A 158 2.08 -22.26 13.31
CA LEU A 158 0.72 -22.15 13.86
C LEU A 158 0.06 -23.51 14.10
N LEU A 159 0.38 -24.55 13.32
CA LEU A 159 -0.08 -25.93 13.57
C LEU A 159 0.46 -26.49 14.89
N GLY A 160 1.62 -26.02 15.35
CA GLY A 160 2.20 -26.38 16.65
C GLY A 160 1.64 -25.60 17.84
N VAL A 161 0.75 -24.63 17.63
CA VAL A 161 0.15 -23.81 18.69
C VAL A 161 -1.28 -24.27 18.96
N ASP A 162 -1.46 -25.11 19.99
CA ASP A 162 -2.79 -25.51 20.46
C ASP A 162 -3.52 -24.32 21.11
N GLY A 163 -4.64 -23.89 20.54
CA GLY A 163 -5.47 -22.80 21.05
C GLY A 163 -6.95 -22.99 20.71
N PRO A 164 -7.87 -22.25 21.36
CA PRO A 164 -9.29 -22.31 21.02
C PRO A 164 -9.48 -21.97 19.54
N ALA A 165 -10.34 -22.74 18.87
CA ALA A 165 -10.67 -22.50 17.46
C ALA A 165 -11.19 -21.06 17.31
N GLN A 166 -10.40 -20.22 16.64
CA GLN A 166 -10.80 -18.86 16.33
C GLN A 166 -11.77 -18.93 15.15
N GLY A 167 -12.91 -18.23 15.25
CA GLY A 167 -13.82 -18.12 14.13
C GLY A 167 -13.11 -17.47 12.94
N PHE A 168 -13.35 -17.98 11.73
CA PHE A 168 -12.89 -17.32 10.52
C PHE A 168 -13.66 -16.00 10.39
N PRO A 169 -13.02 -14.83 10.49
CA PRO A 169 -13.73 -13.59 10.27
C PRO A 169 -14.27 -13.60 8.84
N ALA A 170 -15.50 -13.13 8.66
CA ALA A 170 -16.03 -12.88 7.33
C ALA A 170 -15.13 -11.81 6.68
N LEU A 171 -14.32 -12.23 5.71
CA LEU A 171 -13.57 -11.30 4.89
C LEU A 171 -14.57 -10.69 3.92
N ASP A 172 -15.04 -9.47 4.20
CA ASP A 172 -15.72 -8.67 3.18
C ASP A 172 -14.86 -8.67 1.91
N THR A 173 -15.49 -8.76 0.74
CA THR A 173 -14.77 -8.72 -0.54
C THR A 173 -14.02 -7.40 -0.64
N VAL A 174 -12.71 -7.44 -0.39
CA VAL A 174 -11.82 -6.31 -0.63
C VAL A 174 -11.68 -6.17 -2.14
N ASP A 175 -12.23 -5.08 -2.69
CA ASP A 175 -11.93 -4.65 -4.05
C ASP A 175 -10.51 -4.02 -4.05
N ASP A 176 -9.51 -4.88 -3.97
CA ASP A 176 -8.07 -4.56 -4.02
C ASP A 176 -7.46 -5.03 -5.36
N ALA A 177 -8.29 -5.12 -6.41
CA ALA A 177 -7.81 -5.44 -7.74
C ALA A 177 -6.88 -4.32 -8.24
N LEU A 178 -5.69 -4.71 -8.71
CA LEU A 178 -4.83 -3.81 -9.47
C LEU A 178 -5.61 -3.31 -10.70
N ALA A 179 -5.29 -2.09 -11.12
CA ALA A 179 -5.86 -1.46 -12.29
C ALA A 179 -5.45 -2.23 -13.58
N PRO A 180 -6.11 -1.98 -14.71
CA PRO A 180 -5.68 -2.52 -16.00
C PRO A 180 -4.22 -2.13 -16.34
N GLY A 181 -3.53 -3.01 -17.07
CA GLY A 181 -2.14 -2.79 -17.51
C GLY A 181 -1.07 -3.52 -16.70
N TYR A 182 -1.42 -4.04 -15.52
CA TYR A 182 -0.49 -4.84 -14.72
C TYR A 182 -0.35 -6.27 -15.28
N PRO A 183 0.83 -6.89 -15.18
CA PRO A 183 1.00 -8.31 -15.54
C PRO A 183 0.05 -9.22 -14.76
N GLY A 184 -0.45 -10.28 -15.39
CA GLY A 184 -1.34 -11.24 -14.72
C GLY A 184 -0.76 -11.87 -13.45
N ARG A 185 0.58 -12.01 -13.37
CA ARG A 185 1.27 -12.42 -12.14
C ARG A 185 1.09 -11.40 -11.01
N ALA A 186 1.20 -10.11 -11.30
CA ALA A 186 1.03 -9.03 -10.32
C ALA A 186 -0.40 -9.01 -9.78
N HIS A 187 -1.42 -9.21 -10.63
CA HIS A 187 -2.81 -9.32 -10.18
C HIS A 187 -3.01 -10.45 -9.16
N ARG A 188 -2.43 -11.64 -9.42
CA ARG A 188 -2.54 -12.78 -8.50
C ARG A 188 -1.84 -12.52 -7.17
N VAL A 189 -0.60 -12.04 -7.21
CA VAL A 189 0.20 -11.74 -6.00
C VAL A 189 -0.42 -10.58 -5.20
N GLY A 190 -0.88 -9.53 -5.88
CA GLY A 190 -1.57 -8.40 -5.28
C GLY A 190 -2.85 -8.83 -4.56
N ALA A 191 -3.71 -9.61 -5.21
CA ALA A 191 -4.94 -10.10 -4.60
C ALA A 191 -4.68 -11.02 -3.39
N LEU A 192 -3.68 -11.91 -3.47
CA LEU A 192 -3.31 -12.77 -2.35
C LEU A 192 -2.78 -11.96 -1.16
N SER A 193 -1.82 -11.07 -1.41
CA SER A 193 -1.23 -10.22 -0.36
C SER A 193 -2.25 -9.31 0.30
N ALA A 194 -3.20 -8.75 -0.46
CA ALA A 194 -4.31 -7.96 0.08
C ALA A 194 -5.20 -8.75 1.04
N ARG A 195 -5.57 -9.98 0.67
CA ARG A 195 -6.38 -10.87 1.52
C ARG A 195 -5.64 -11.28 2.79
N LEU A 196 -4.35 -11.60 2.68
CA LEU A 196 -3.52 -11.94 3.83
C LEU A 196 -3.32 -10.75 4.77
N ALA A 197 -3.14 -9.53 4.24
CA ALA A 197 -3.06 -8.32 5.06
C ALA A 197 -4.35 -8.07 5.84
N LEU A 198 -5.52 -8.33 5.26
CA LEU A 198 -6.79 -8.27 5.99
C LEU A 198 -6.86 -9.36 7.07
N ALA A 199 -6.50 -10.60 6.73
CA ALA A 199 -6.52 -11.70 7.69
C ALA A 199 -5.59 -11.45 8.89
N LEU A 200 -4.39 -10.91 8.66
CA LEU A 200 -3.43 -10.54 9.71
C LEU A 200 -3.99 -9.48 10.65
N ARG A 201 -4.71 -8.47 10.14
CA ARG A 201 -5.36 -7.44 10.97
C ARG A 201 -6.49 -7.96 11.84
N LEU A 202 -7.14 -9.03 11.41
CA LEU A 202 -8.29 -9.63 12.11
C LEU A 202 -7.86 -10.77 13.05
N ALA A 203 -6.59 -11.14 13.06
CA ALA A 203 -6.09 -12.22 13.90
C ALA A 203 -6.19 -11.83 15.40
N ASP A 204 -6.95 -12.60 16.17
CA ASP A 204 -7.12 -12.40 17.61
C ASP A 204 -6.08 -13.20 18.40
N GLU A 205 -5.76 -12.75 19.61
CA GLU A 205 -4.74 -13.33 20.50
C GLU A 205 -5.32 -14.01 21.75
N ARG A 206 -6.66 -14.00 21.89
CA ARG A 206 -7.34 -14.52 23.09
C ARG A 206 -7.08 -16.01 23.33
N GLY A 207 -6.82 -16.37 24.58
CA GLY A 207 -6.77 -17.76 25.07
C GLY A 207 -5.44 -18.48 24.87
N LEU A 208 -4.34 -17.76 24.61
CA LEU A 208 -3.01 -18.34 24.41
C LEU A 208 -2.11 -18.17 25.64
N THR A 209 -1.22 -19.14 25.89
CA THR A 209 -0.14 -19.01 26.89
C THR A 209 0.96 -18.05 26.41
N SER A 210 1.81 -17.56 27.31
CA SER A 210 2.90 -16.63 26.95
C SER A 210 3.87 -17.19 25.91
N GLY A 211 4.19 -18.48 25.96
CA GLY A 211 5.06 -19.14 24.96
C GLY A 211 4.38 -19.25 23.60
N GLN A 212 3.09 -19.57 23.57
CA GLN A 212 2.29 -19.65 22.35
C GLN A 212 2.09 -18.27 21.70
N LEU A 213 1.93 -17.21 22.51
CA LEU A 213 1.89 -15.83 22.04
C LEU A 213 3.20 -15.42 21.37
N ALA A 214 4.35 -15.80 21.94
CA ALA A 214 5.66 -15.50 21.35
C ALA A 214 5.84 -16.17 19.98
N THR A 215 5.64 -17.50 19.90
CA THR A 215 5.78 -18.26 18.65
C THR A 215 4.81 -17.78 17.57
N ARG A 216 3.53 -17.57 17.93
CA ARG A 216 2.53 -17.02 17.01
C ARG A 216 2.94 -15.61 16.56
N GLY A 217 3.37 -14.76 17.48
CA GLY A 217 3.79 -13.39 17.19
C GLY A 217 4.98 -13.34 16.22
N ASP A 218 5.97 -14.21 16.40
CA ASP A 218 7.12 -14.31 15.49
C ASP A 218 6.68 -14.72 14.07
N ALA A 219 5.90 -15.80 13.96
CA ALA A 219 5.38 -16.30 12.69
C ALA A 219 4.53 -15.25 11.95
N LEU A 220 3.62 -14.57 12.65
CA LEU A 220 2.76 -13.55 12.05
C LEU A 220 3.55 -12.30 11.65
N ARG A 221 4.59 -11.90 12.39
CA ARG A 221 5.48 -10.79 12.01
C ARG A 221 6.29 -11.09 10.75
N GLU A 222 6.76 -12.33 10.59
CA GLU A 222 7.44 -12.75 9.36
C GLU A 222 6.49 -12.78 8.15
N LEU A 223 5.27 -13.29 8.36
CA LEU A 223 4.24 -13.29 7.32
C LEU A 223 3.85 -11.86 6.91
N ASP A 224 3.64 -10.95 7.87
CA ASP A 224 3.34 -9.53 7.61
C ASP A 224 4.44 -8.86 6.77
N ARG A 225 5.71 -9.07 7.13
CA ARG A 225 6.86 -8.56 6.37
C ARG A 225 6.86 -9.06 4.92
N ALA A 226 6.54 -10.32 4.69
CA ALA A 226 6.48 -10.90 3.34
C ALA A 226 5.27 -10.38 2.55
N VAL A 227 4.11 -10.25 3.20
CA VAL A 227 2.88 -9.69 2.63
C VAL A 227 3.09 -8.24 2.17
N ARG A 228 3.70 -7.39 3.00
CA ARG A 228 4.03 -5.99 2.65
C ARG A 228 4.94 -5.89 1.43
N ARG A 229 6.01 -6.70 1.38
CA ARG A 229 6.95 -6.75 0.24
C ARG A 229 6.27 -7.23 -1.03
N ALA A 230 5.46 -8.28 -0.97
CA ALA A 230 4.67 -8.77 -2.10
C ALA A 230 3.68 -7.73 -2.62
N ARG A 231 3.02 -6.99 -1.72
CA ARG A 231 2.11 -5.91 -2.09
C ARG A 231 2.85 -4.78 -2.80
N VAL A 232 3.97 -4.31 -2.26
CA VAL A 232 4.79 -3.27 -2.91
C VAL A 232 5.30 -3.74 -4.27
N ALA A 233 5.88 -4.94 -4.38
CA ALA A 233 6.39 -5.47 -5.66
C ALA A 233 5.28 -5.59 -6.73
N ALA A 234 4.08 -6.07 -6.34
CA ALA A 234 2.94 -6.14 -7.26
C ALA A 234 2.52 -4.78 -7.82
N HIS A 235 2.59 -3.71 -7.02
CA HIS A 235 2.25 -2.34 -7.45
C HIS A 235 3.36 -1.66 -8.27
N HIS A 236 4.59 -2.18 -8.23
CA HIS A 236 5.71 -1.67 -9.04
C HIS A 236 5.88 -2.45 -10.36
N ALA A 237 5.24 -3.61 -10.51
CA ALA A 237 5.39 -4.49 -11.68
C ALA A 237 5.04 -3.86 -13.04
N ILE A 238 4.14 -2.85 -13.07
CA ILE A 238 3.81 -2.12 -14.30
C ILE A 238 4.99 -1.31 -14.83
N VAL A 239 5.87 -0.83 -13.93
CA VAL A 239 7.07 -0.05 -14.27
C VAL A 239 8.20 -0.99 -14.71
N GLU A 240 8.34 -2.15 -14.06
CA GLU A 240 9.32 -3.19 -14.43
C GLU A 240 9.08 -3.71 -15.86
N SER A 241 7.81 -3.83 -16.26
CA SER A 241 7.40 -4.33 -17.57
C SER A 241 7.78 -3.39 -18.73
N GLY A 242 8.07 -2.12 -18.42
CA GLY A 242 8.49 -1.10 -19.39
C GLY A 242 10.01 -0.92 -19.52
N GLN A 243 10.81 -1.58 -18.69
CA GLN A 243 12.27 -1.55 -18.82
C GLN A 243 12.74 -2.62 -19.80
N PRO A 244 13.48 -2.27 -20.86
CA PRO A 244 14.10 -3.29 -21.72
C PRO A 244 15.07 -4.11 -20.87
N GLN A 245 14.92 -5.44 -20.90
CA GLN A 245 15.90 -6.36 -20.33
C GLN A 245 17.21 -6.16 -21.09
N THR A 246 18.17 -5.45 -20.47
CA THR A 246 19.56 -5.40 -20.91
C THR A 246 20.26 -6.72 -20.69
#